data_AF-A0A9D0Z350-F1
#
_entry.id   AF-A0A9D0Z350-F1
#
_cell.length_a   1.000
_cell.length_b   1.000
_cell.length_c   1.000
_cell.angle_alpha   90.00
_cell.angle_beta   90.00
_cell.angle_gamma   90.00
#
_symmetry.space_group_name_H-M   'P 1'
#
loop_
_entity.id
_entity.type
_entity.pdbx_description
1 polymer ?
#
loop_
_entity_poly.entity_id
_entity_poly.type
_entity_poly.pdbx_seq_one_letter_code
_entity_poly.pdbx_strand_id
1 'polypeptide(L)'
;MKKQEMNPAAGENRQPEASPYYRHVQSTIVPWLQKVRFRKCLFGGVNEADVWKKLEELNAMYETALAAERARYDALLEAQKKAGDDHRP
;
A
#
# COMPACT_ATOMS: atom_id res chain seq x y z
N MET A 1 17.62 40.82 1.97
CA MET A 1 16.45 39.91 1.86
C MET A 1 16.61 39.05 0.62
N LYS A 2 17.09 37.80 0.76
CA LYS A 2 17.10 36.85 -0.34
C LYS A 2 15.77 36.09 -0.27
N LYS A 3 14.90 36.32 -1.25
CA LYS A 3 13.70 35.51 -1.41
C LYS A 3 14.18 34.13 -1.87
N GLN A 4 14.08 33.16 -0.97
CA GLN A 4 14.29 31.77 -1.31
C GLN A 4 13.08 31.34 -2.13
N GLU A 5 13.28 31.16 -3.43
CA GLU A 5 12.29 30.57 -4.31
C GLU A 5 12.02 29.14 -3.82
N MET A 6 10.88 28.98 -3.14
CA MET A 6 10.30 27.67 -2.87
C MET A 6 9.92 27.08 -4.22
N ASN A 7 10.80 26.23 -4.73
CA ASN A 7 10.57 25.43 -5.92
C ASN A 7 9.37 24.49 -5.66
N PRO A 8 8.24 24.60 -6.38
CA PRO A 8 7.05 23.78 -6.14
C PRO A 8 7.16 22.40 -6.79
N ALA A 9 8.37 21.82 -6.87
CA ALA A 9 8.62 20.51 -7.48
C ALA A 9 8.50 19.34 -6.48
N ALA A 10 7.73 19.49 -5.41
CA ALA A 10 7.56 18.46 -4.36
C ALA A 10 6.12 17.94 -4.21
N GLY A 11 5.25 18.25 -5.19
CA GLY A 11 3.85 17.82 -5.18
C GLY A 11 3.40 17.20 -6.51
N GLU A 12 4.33 16.81 -7.37
CA GLU A 12 4.02 16.43 -8.74
C GLU A 12 3.44 15.01 -8.82
N ASN A 13 2.11 14.95 -8.87
CA ASN A 13 1.32 13.85 -9.43
C ASN A 13 1.37 12.50 -8.67
N ARG A 14 0.91 12.48 -7.41
CA ARG A 14 0.44 11.22 -6.78
C ARG A 14 -0.88 10.81 -7.44
N GLN A 15 -0.82 10.22 -8.63
CA GLN A 15 -1.93 9.40 -9.12
C GLN A 15 -1.91 8.09 -8.34
N PRO A 16 -2.84 7.86 -7.38
CA PRO A 16 -2.84 6.63 -6.60
C PRO A 16 -2.92 5.40 -7.51
N GLU A 17 -3.58 5.48 -8.67
CA GLU A 17 -3.67 4.43 -9.68
C GLU A 17 -2.33 3.85 -10.21
N ALA A 18 -1.22 4.57 -10.10
CA ALA A 18 0.10 4.07 -10.52
C ALA A 18 0.87 3.35 -9.40
N SER A 19 0.42 3.40 -8.15
CA SER A 19 1.06 2.74 -7.01
C SER A 19 0.79 1.23 -7.02
N PRO A 20 1.84 0.37 -6.90
CA PRO A 20 1.70 -1.06 -6.65
C PRO A 20 0.74 -1.38 -5.49
N TYR A 21 0.78 -0.62 -4.40
CA TYR A 21 -0.15 -0.73 -3.28
C TYR A 21 -1.60 -0.57 -3.76
N TYR A 22 -1.91 0.54 -4.44
CA TYR A 22 -3.28 0.82 -4.90
C TYR A 22 -3.79 -0.24 -5.87
N ARG A 23 -2.95 -0.66 -6.83
CA ARG A 23 -3.32 -1.73 -7.78
C ARG A 23 -3.65 -3.03 -7.06
N HIS A 24 -2.82 -3.43 -6.09
CA HIS A 24 -3.06 -4.65 -5.32
C HIS A 24 -4.34 -4.56 -4.47
N VAL A 25 -4.58 -3.42 -3.81
CA VAL A 25 -5.81 -3.19 -3.05
C VAL A 25 -7.04 -3.34 -3.95
N GLN A 26 -7.02 -2.74 -5.14
CA GLN A 26 -8.14 -2.79 -6.08
C GLN A 26 -8.36 -4.18 -6.69
N SER A 27 -7.31 -4.93 -6.99
CA SER A 27 -7.44 -6.28 -7.58
C SER A 27 -7.76 -7.38 -6.56
N THR A 28 -7.39 -7.18 -5.29
CA THR A 28 -7.40 -8.24 -4.28
C THR A 28 -8.35 -7.92 -3.13
N ILE A 29 -8.10 -6.82 -2.41
CA ILE A 29 -8.82 -6.49 -1.16
C ILE A 29 -10.26 -6.06 -1.45
N VAL A 30 -10.48 -5.20 -2.46
CA VAL A 30 -11.82 -4.70 -2.79
C VAL A 30 -12.78 -5.83 -3.21
N PRO A 31 -12.42 -6.73 -4.15
CA PRO A 31 -13.26 -7.87 -4.49
C PRO A 31 -13.47 -8.84 -3.33
N TRP A 32 -12.48 -9.02 -2.46
CA TRP A 32 -12.61 -9.89 -1.29
C TRP A 32 -13.59 -9.31 -0.27
N LEU A 33 -13.50 -8.01 0.05
CA LEU A 33 -14.42 -7.33 0.97
C LEU A 33 -15.87 -7.39 0.48
N GLN A 34 -16.09 -7.29 -0.83
CA GLN A 34 -17.43 -7.43 -1.41
C GLN A 34 -18.02 -8.85 -1.25
N LYS A 35 -17.17 -9.87 -1.12
CA LYS A 35 -17.57 -11.29 -1.06
C LYS A 35 -17.56 -11.87 0.35
N VAL A 36 -16.78 -11.30 1.27
CA VAL A 36 -16.59 -11.87 2.60
C VAL A 36 -17.93 -11.96 3.34
N ARG A 37 -18.23 -13.15 3.87
CA ARG A 37 -19.42 -13.38 4.69
C ARG A 37 -19.02 -14.00 6.01
N PHE A 38 -19.55 -13.50 7.10
CA PHE A 38 -19.29 -14.04 8.43
C PHE A 38 -20.24 -15.20 8.75
N ARG A 39 -19.70 -16.23 9.40
CA ARG A 39 -20.45 -17.39 9.89
C ARG A 39 -21.34 -16.94 11.05
N LYS A 40 -22.62 -17.27 10.99
CA LYS A 40 -23.56 -17.02 12.09
C LYS A 40 -23.40 -18.05 13.20
N CYS A 41 -23.64 -17.63 14.45
CA CYS A 41 -23.79 -18.56 15.57
C CYS A 41 -25.22 -19.13 15.61
N LEU A 42 -25.39 -20.29 16.29
CA LEU A 42 -26.68 -20.98 16.40
C LEU A 42 -27.72 -20.18 17.19
N PHE A 43 -27.28 -19.31 18.12
CA PHE A 43 -28.15 -18.42 18.89
C PHE A 43 -27.63 -16.99 18.81
N GLY A 44 -28.12 -16.24 17.82
CA GLY A 44 -27.80 -14.82 17.64
C GLY A 44 -26.33 -14.53 17.29
N GLY A 45 -26.08 -13.44 16.58
CA GLY A 45 -24.73 -12.96 16.32
C GLY A 45 -23.89 -13.75 15.31
N VAL A 46 -22.60 -13.42 15.30
CA VAL A 46 -21.57 -13.94 14.39
C VAL A 46 -20.51 -14.69 15.19
N ASN A 47 -19.93 -15.71 14.57
CA ASN A 47 -18.87 -16.50 15.17
C ASN A 47 -17.59 -15.67 15.24
N GLU A 48 -17.16 -15.32 16.45
CA GLU A 48 -15.99 -14.47 16.67
C GLU A 48 -14.70 -15.07 16.09
N ALA A 49 -14.50 -16.38 16.22
CA ALA A 49 -13.33 -17.04 15.65
C ALA A 49 -13.27 -16.91 14.12
N ASP A 50 -14.43 -16.99 13.45
CA ASP A 50 -14.54 -16.74 12.00
C ASP A 50 -14.29 -15.26 11.64
N VAL A 51 -14.74 -14.33 12.48
CA VAL A 51 -14.45 -12.89 12.33
C VAL A 51 -12.96 -12.62 12.44
N TRP A 52 -12.31 -13.12 13.50
CA TRP A 52 -10.88 -12.96 13.72
C TRP A 52 -10.06 -13.55 12.58
N LYS A 53 -10.42 -14.74 12.12
CA LYS A 53 -9.76 -15.36 10.97
C LYS A 53 -9.85 -14.49 9.71
N LYS A 54 -11.02 -13.92 9.42
CA LYS A 54 -11.19 -13.01 8.27
C LYS A 54 -10.41 -11.72 8.44
N LEU A 55 -10.28 -11.22 9.67
CA LEU A 55 -9.46 -10.05 9.96
C LEU A 55 -7.98 -10.32 9.72
N GLU A 56 -7.48 -11.49 10.13
CA GLU A 56 -6.11 -11.93 9.84
C GLU A 56 -5.86 -12.07 8.33
N GLU A 57 -6.80 -12.68 7.59
CA GLU A 57 -6.75 -12.78 6.13
C GLU A 57 -6.70 -11.39 5.47
N LEU A 58 -7.52 -10.45 5.95
CA LEU A 58 -7.52 -9.07 5.48
C LEU A 58 -6.18 -8.38 5.74
N ASN A 59 -5.63 -8.54 6.95
CA ASN A 59 -4.35 -7.95 7.32
C ASN A 59 -3.21 -8.49 6.45
N ALA A 60 -3.19 -9.80 6.17
CA ALA A 60 -2.19 -10.41 5.30
C ALA A 60 -2.21 -9.84 3.86
N MET A 61 -3.38 -9.55 3.30
CA MET A 61 -3.50 -8.89 2.00
C MET A 61 -2.96 -7.45 2.03
N TYR A 62 -3.20 -6.72 3.12
CA TYR A 62 -2.63 -5.37 3.28
C TYR A 62 -1.12 -5.38 3.42
N GLU A 63 -0.57 -6.28 4.24
CA GLU A 63 0.88 -6.43 4.40
C GLU A 63 1.56 -6.79 3.07
N THR A 64 0.93 -7.62 2.26
CA THR A 64 1.41 -7.96 0.92
C THR A 64 1.44 -6.74 0.00
N ALA A 65 0.36 -5.93 0.01
CA ALA A 65 0.31 -4.70 -0.78
C ALA A 65 1.38 -3.69 -0.33
N LEU A 66 1.58 -3.55 0.98
CA LEU A 66 2.60 -2.67 1.56
C LEU A 66 4.01 -3.12 1.22
N ALA A 67 4.29 -4.43 1.27
CA ALA A 67 5.58 -4.99 0.91
C ALA A 67 5.91 -4.71 -0.57
N ALA A 68 4.94 -4.85 -1.47
CA ALA A 68 5.12 -4.54 -2.89
C ALA A 68 5.44 -3.05 -3.12
N GLU A 69 4.79 -2.15 -2.38
CA GLU A 69 5.06 -0.72 -2.45
C GLU A 69 6.45 -0.36 -1.91
N ARG A 70 6.84 -0.94 -0.77
CA ARG A 70 8.18 -0.78 -0.19
C ARG A 70 9.25 -1.22 -1.18
N ALA A 71 9.10 -2.38 -1.81
CA ALA A 71 10.04 -2.87 -2.81
C ALA A 71 10.19 -1.89 -4.00
N ARG A 72 9.11 -1.23 -4.43
CA ARG A 72 9.19 -0.17 -5.45
C ARG A 72 10.01 1.02 -4.96
N TYR A 73 9.72 1.53 -3.76
CA TYR A 73 10.46 2.68 -3.22
C TYR A 73 11.93 2.35 -3.00
N ASP A 74 12.24 1.16 -2.48
CA ASP A 74 13.62 0.70 -2.31
C ASP A 74 14.35 0.68 -3.65
N ALA A 75 13.73 0.16 -4.72
CA ALA A 75 14.32 0.18 -6.06
C ALA A 75 14.57 1.60 -6.58
N LEU A 76 13.65 2.54 -6.33
CA LEU A 76 13.82 3.95 -6.73
C LEU A 76 14.93 4.64 -5.94
N LEU A 77 15.03 4.39 -4.63
CA LEU A 77 16.08 4.93 -3.77
C LEU A 77 17.46 4.40 -4.18
N GLU A 78 17.57 3.10 -4.48
CA GLU A 78 18.82 2.51 -4.96
C GLU A 78 19.24 3.03 -6.34
N ALA A 79 18.28 3.26 -7.24
CA ALA A 79 18.55 3.90 -8.53
C ALA A 79 19.07 5.33 -8.36
N GLN A 80 18.51 6.11 -7.43
CA GLN A 80 18.98 7.47 -7.15
C GLN A 80 20.36 7.50 -6.50
N LYS A 81 20.64 6.60 -5.55
CA LYS A 81 21.98 6.49 -4.94
C LYS A 81 23.06 6.22 -6.00
N LYS A 82 22.81 5.27 -6.90
CA LYS A 82 23.72 4.96 -8.00
C LYS A 82 23.95 6.14 -8.94
N ALA A 83 22.89 6.87 -9.29
CA ALA A 83 22.99 8.07 -10.13
C ALA A 83 23.76 9.21 -9.44
N GLY A 84 23.65 9.33 -8.12
CA GLY A 84 24.40 10.31 -7.32
C GLY A 84 25.88 9.97 -7.15
N ASP A 85 26.21 8.69 -6.99
CA ASP A 85 27.60 8.22 -6.89
C ASP A 85 28.35 8.34 -8.23
N ASP A 86 27.67 8.14 -9.36
CA ASP A 86 28.23 8.30 -10.72
C ASP A 86 28.55 9.78 -11.06
N HIS A 87 28.07 10.73 -10.24
CA HIS A 87 28.29 12.17 -10.40
C HIS A 87 29.38 12.74 -9.47
N ARG A 88 30.14 11.89 -8.74
CA ARG A 88 31.27 12.34 -7.91
C ARG A 88 32.59 12.21 -8.68
N PRO A 89 33.30 13.33 -9.00
CA PRO A 89 34.60 13.28 -9.67
C PRO A 89 35.70 12.69 -8.79
#